data_AF-A0A2G5CWN2-F1
#
_entry.id   AF-A0A2G5CWN2-F1
#
_cell.length_a   1.000
_cell.length_b   1.000
_cell.length_c   1.000
_cell.angle_alpha   90.00
_cell.angle_beta   90.00
_cell.angle_gamma   90.00
#
_symmetry.space_group_name_H-M   'P 1'
#
loop_
_entity.id
_entity.type
_entity.pdbx_description
1 polymer ?
#
loop_
_entity_poly.entity_id
_entity_poly.type
_entity_poly.pdbx_seq_one_letter_code
_entity_poly.pdbx_strand_id
1 'polypeptide(L)'
;MAPSVVPLTSNSFFAIIFFFFFFSSICFTTNINIATAARVVRSSNHIIRRNLLNNGLGHSPQMGWNSWNHFHCDIQETLIRETADAMVSTGLAAVGYEYINLDDCWGELNRDSQGNLQPKASTFPSGIKALADYVHSKGLKLGIYSDAGVQTCSMTMPGSLGHEEQDAKTFASWEVDYLKYDNCHNTGSSPKERFPVMGKALLNSGRSIYFSLCEWGDEDPATWAPSIGNSWRTTGDIEDNWGSMISRADENDKWASYAGPGAWNDPDMLEIGNGGMTTEEYRSHMSIWALVKAPLLIGCDIRSMSNESYELLSNKEVIAVNQDRLGVQGKKVKKDGDLEVNYLHLYISITALK
;
A
#
# COMPACT_ATOMS: atom_id res chain seq x y z
N MET A 1 74.17 0.72 21.64
CA MET A 1 75.59 0.38 21.91
C MET A 1 75.65 -1.03 22.48
N ALA A 2 76.70 -1.79 22.19
CA ALA A 2 76.86 -3.24 22.43
C ALA A 2 77.02 -3.59 23.95
N PRO A 3 77.19 -4.88 24.40
CA PRO A 3 77.50 -6.13 23.65
C PRO A 3 76.70 -7.40 24.13
N SER A 4 76.42 -8.46 23.35
CA SER A 4 77.22 -9.66 22.94
C SER A 4 76.88 -11.00 23.64
N VAL A 5 76.76 -12.10 22.85
CA VAL A 5 77.43 -13.44 23.01
C VAL A 5 77.24 -14.24 24.33
N VAL A 6 76.89 -15.54 24.41
CA VAL A 6 76.58 -16.66 23.47
C VAL A 6 75.82 -17.81 24.21
N PRO A 7 75.15 -18.79 23.56
CA PRO A 7 74.39 -19.87 24.21
C PRO A 7 75.18 -21.17 24.42
N LEU A 8 74.65 -22.15 25.20
CA LEU A 8 74.85 -23.63 25.02
C LEU A 8 74.11 -24.49 26.07
N THR A 9 73.73 -25.71 25.67
CA THR A 9 73.53 -26.96 26.48
C THR A 9 72.45 -27.02 27.58
N SER A 10 71.83 -28.18 27.90
CA SER A 10 71.75 -29.51 27.27
C SER A 10 70.72 -30.40 28.02
N ASN A 11 70.26 -31.49 27.38
CA ASN A 11 69.97 -32.82 27.98
C ASN A 11 68.93 -32.94 29.13
N SER A 12 68.19 -34.05 29.35
CA SER A 12 68.18 -35.37 28.69
C SER A 12 66.93 -36.20 29.07
N PHE A 13 66.36 -36.91 28.08
CA PHE A 13 65.97 -38.34 28.10
C PHE A 13 64.92 -38.98 29.07
N PHE A 14 64.38 -40.10 28.55
CA PHE A 14 63.53 -41.18 29.12
C PHE A 14 62.05 -40.85 29.45
N ALA A 15 61.07 -41.77 29.31
CA ALA A 15 60.79 -42.87 28.36
C ALA A 15 59.60 -43.72 28.87
N ILE A 16 58.61 -43.97 28.00
CA ILE A 16 57.80 -45.20 27.79
C ILE A 16 57.28 -46.02 29.00
N ILE A 17 55.96 -46.31 29.00
CA ILE A 17 55.28 -47.65 29.09
C ILE A 17 53.90 -47.57 29.77
N PHE A 18 52.90 -48.17 29.10
CA PHE A 18 51.53 -48.42 29.58
C PHE A 18 51.47 -49.44 30.73
N PHE A 19 50.47 -49.32 31.62
CA PHE A 19 49.68 -50.50 32.04
C PHE A 19 48.28 -50.10 32.54
N PHE A 20 47.26 -50.82 32.10
CA PHE A 20 45.89 -50.76 32.63
C PHE A 20 45.76 -51.72 33.82
N PHE A 21 45.11 -51.31 34.91
CA PHE A 21 44.38 -52.24 35.77
C PHE A 21 43.16 -51.58 36.44
N PHE A 22 42.04 -52.31 36.43
CA PHE A 22 40.80 -51.99 37.13
C PHE A 22 40.96 -52.26 38.64
N PHE A 23 40.48 -51.36 39.49
CA PHE A 23 39.93 -51.74 40.80
C PHE A 23 38.87 -50.73 41.25
N SER A 24 37.71 -51.25 41.65
CA SER A 24 36.60 -50.48 42.22
C SER A 24 36.80 -50.23 43.71
N SER A 25 36.54 -49.02 44.19
CA SER A 25 35.95 -48.86 45.53
C SER A 25 35.20 -47.54 45.67
N ILE A 26 34.19 -47.56 46.54
CA ILE A 26 33.20 -46.48 46.72
C ILE A 26 33.72 -45.49 47.76
N CYS A 27 33.60 -44.18 47.50
CA CYS A 27 33.56 -43.18 48.57
C CYS A 27 32.71 -41.96 48.18
N PHE A 28 31.86 -41.52 49.10
CA PHE A 28 30.92 -40.40 48.93
C PHE A 28 31.62 -39.05 49.09
N THR A 29 31.47 -38.13 48.13
CA THR A 29 31.62 -36.68 48.36
C THR A 29 30.64 -35.85 47.54
N THR A 30 29.75 -35.16 48.26
CA THR A 30 28.97 -33.95 47.91
C THR A 30 28.99 -33.42 46.46
N ASN A 31 27.83 -33.41 45.80
CA ASN A 31 27.58 -32.66 44.57
C ASN A 31 27.62 -31.14 44.82
N ILE A 32 28.55 -30.43 44.17
CA ILE A 32 28.46 -28.98 43.96
C ILE A 32 28.12 -28.75 42.48
N ASN A 33 26.84 -28.49 42.20
CA ASN A 33 26.39 -28.11 40.86
C ASN A 33 26.78 -26.65 40.58
N ILE A 34 27.92 -26.45 39.90
CA ILE A 34 28.23 -25.17 39.26
C ILE A 34 27.38 -25.06 37.99
N ALA A 35 26.16 -24.54 38.14
CA ALA A 35 25.33 -24.18 37.01
C ALA A 35 25.90 -22.91 36.34
N THR A 36 26.63 -23.07 35.24
CA THR A 36 27.06 -21.96 34.39
C THR A 36 25.82 -21.29 33.80
N ALA A 37 25.40 -20.17 34.40
CA ALA A 37 24.28 -19.38 33.91
C ALA A 37 24.65 -18.69 32.59
N ALA A 38 24.45 -19.40 31.47
CA ALA A 38 24.48 -18.81 30.15
C ALA A 38 23.39 -17.73 30.09
N ARG A 39 23.81 -16.46 30.18
CA ARG A 39 22.92 -15.31 30.17
C ARG A 39 22.37 -15.14 28.76
N VAL A 40 21.28 -15.84 28.45
CA VAL A 40 20.51 -15.62 27.22
C VAL A 40 20.06 -14.16 27.25
N VAL A 41 20.73 -13.33 26.45
CA VAL A 41 20.24 -11.99 26.12
C VAL A 41 18.99 -12.23 25.28
N ARG A 42 17.86 -12.33 25.96
CA ARG A 42 16.56 -12.43 25.34
C ARG A 42 16.31 -11.09 24.68
N SER A 43 16.65 -10.97 23.39
CA SER A 43 16.20 -9.86 22.56
C SER A 43 14.69 -9.82 22.68
N SER A 44 14.19 -8.87 23.45
CA SER A 44 12.80 -8.49 23.41
C SER A 44 12.59 -7.81 22.06
N ASN A 45 12.35 -8.63 21.03
CA ASN A 45 11.68 -8.18 19.82
C ASN A 45 10.34 -7.62 20.29
N HIS A 46 10.31 -6.31 20.53
CA HIS A 46 9.07 -5.55 20.57
C HIS A 46 8.48 -5.67 19.18
N ILE A 47 7.68 -6.72 18.98
CA ILE A 47 6.61 -6.67 17.99
C ILE A 47 5.75 -5.51 18.45
N ILE A 48 5.97 -4.35 17.85
CA ILE A 48 5.01 -3.25 17.92
C ILE A 48 3.75 -3.84 17.31
N ARG A 49 2.80 -4.21 18.18
CA ARG A 49 1.44 -4.53 17.76
C ARG A 49 0.85 -3.21 17.26
N ARG A 50 1.10 -2.89 16.00
CA ARG A 50 0.40 -1.84 15.30
C ARG A 50 -1.07 -2.22 15.33
N ASN A 51 -1.91 -1.34 15.87
CA ASN A 51 -3.34 -1.49 15.76
C ASN A 51 -3.68 -1.22 14.30
N LEU A 52 -3.97 -2.26 13.53
CA LEU A 52 -4.42 -2.13 12.14
C LEU A 52 -5.94 -1.99 12.10
N LEU A 53 -6.45 -1.28 11.09
CA LEU A 53 -7.89 -1.28 10.79
C LEU A 53 -8.35 -2.72 10.49
N ASN A 54 -9.24 -3.25 11.31
CA ASN A 54 -9.78 -4.60 11.14
C ASN A 54 -11.14 -4.58 10.41
N ASN A 55 -11.17 -4.08 9.17
CA ASN A 55 -12.36 -4.09 8.31
C ASN A 55 -12.41 -5.27 7.31
N GLY A 56 -11.37 -6.12 7.29
CA GLY A 56 -11.27 -7.28 6.39
C GLY A 56 -10.96 -6.96 4.93
N LEU A 57 -10.50 -5.73 4.64
CA LEU A 57 -10.15 -5.27 3.29
C LEU A 57 -8.64 -5.04 3.16
N GLY A 58 -8.17 -4.86 1.92
CA GLY A 58 -6.77 -4.50 1.63
C GLY A 58 -5.73 -5.56 1.98
N HIS A 59 -6.07 -6.86 1.99
CA HIS A 59 -5.10 -7.94 2.29
C HIS A 59 -3.89 -7.96 1.34
N SER A 60 -4.08 -7.45 0.12
CA SER A 60 -3.06 -7.01 -0.85
C SER A 60 -3.36 -5.56 -1.28
N PRO A 61 -2.45 -4.84 -1.95
CA PRO A 61 -2.72 -3.50 -2.46
C PRO A 61 -3.92 -3.50 -3.40
N GLN A 62 -4.73 -2.45 -3.40
CA GLN A 62 -5.89 -2.35 -4.28
C GLN A 62 -5.46 -2.26 -5.75
N MET A 63 -6.26 -2.87 -6.63
CA MET A 63 -6.08 -2.81 -8.08
C MET A 63 -7.36 -2.32 -8.75
N GLY A 64 -7.24 -1.35 -9.64
CA GLY A 64 -8.40 -0.77 -10.33
C GLY A 64 -8.04 0.36 -11.28
N TRP A 65 -8.98 1.28 -11.44
CA TRP A 65 -8.87 2.47 -12.26
C TRP A 65 -9.45 3.68 -11.51
N ASN A 66 -8.93 4.87 -11.77
CA ASN A 66 -9.44 6.14 -11.26
C ASN A 66 -9.56 7.15 -12.42
N SER A 67 -10.62 7.97 -12.41
CA SER A 67 -10.90 8.93 -13.48
C SER A 67 -9.96 10.14 -13.56
N TRP A 68 -9.24 10.48 -12.49
CA TRP A 68 -8.64 11.81 -12.32
C TRP A 68 -7.55 12.16 -13.34
N ASN A 69 -6.54 11.31 -13.51
CA ASN A 69 -5.33 11.69 -14.27
C ASN A 69 -5.61 12.00 -15.74
N HIS A 70 -6.58 11.32 -16.37
CA HIS A 70 -6.94 11.53 -17.77
C HIS A 70 -8.15 12.44 -17.98
N PHE A 71 -9.18 12.32 -17.14
CA PHE A 71 -10.47 13.00 -17.36
C PHE A 71 -10.67 14.22 -16.46
N HIS A 72 -9.93 14.33 -15.35
CA HIS A 72 -10.14 15.32 -14.30
C HIS A 72 -11.62 15.40 -13.91
N CYS A 73 -12.30 16.51 -14.25
CA CYS A 73 -13.72 16.77 -13.99
C CYS A 73 -14.65 16.51 -15.18
N ASP A 74 -14.14 16.06 -16.34
CA ASP A 74 -14.95 15.67 -17.50
C ASP A 74 -15.43 14.22 -17.38
N ILE A 75 -16.19 13.96 -16.29
CA ILE A 75 -16.70 12.63 -15.96
C ILE A 75 -18.23 12.57 -16.02
N GLN A 76 -18.74 11.46 -16.56
CA GLN A 76 -20.17 11.20 -16.69
C GLN A 76 -20.47 9.70 -16.61
N GLU A 77 -21.72 9.35 -16.30
CA GLU A 77 -22.19 7.98 -16.11
C GLU A 77 -21.85 7.06 -17.30
N THR A 78 -22.03 7.53 -18.54
CA THR A 78 -21.70 6.76 -19.74
C THR A 78 -20.22 6.42 -19.80
N LEU A 79 -19.33 7.36 -19.47
CA LEU A 79 -17.89 7.12 -19.41
C LEU A 79 -17.58 6.02 -18.39
N ILE A 80 -18.12 6.11 -17.17
CA ILE A 80 -17.84 5.11 -16.12
C ILE A 80 -18.39 3.72 -16.51
N ARG A 81 -19.56 3.65 -17.15
CA ARG A 81 -20.13 2.40 -17.68
C ARG A 81 -19.25 1.79 -18.77
N GLU A 82 -18.80 2.59 -19.74
CA GLU A 82 -17.89 2.16 -20.80
C GLU A 82 -16.52 1.72 -20.27
N THR A 83 -15.98 2.42 -19.26
CA THR A 83 -14.75 2.04 -18.56
C THR A 83 -14.90 0.70 -17.83
N ALA A 84 -16.04 0.44 -17.19
CA ALA A 84 -16.32 -0.86 -16.59
C ALA A 84 -16.43 -1.98 -17.64
N ASP A 85 -17.05 -1.71 -18.80
CA ASP A 85 -17.08 -2.62 -19.94
C ASP A 85 -15.68 -2.86 -20.54
N ALA A 86 -14.84 -1.83 -20.64
CA ALA A 86 -13.46 -1.93 -21.09
C ALA A 86 -12.61 -2.76 -20.11
N MET A 87 -12.76 -2.55 -18.80
CA MET A 87 -12.05 -3.30 -17.76
C MET A 87 -12.27 -4.82 -17.89
N VAL A 88 -13.50 -5.24 -18.20
CA VAL A 88 -13.82 -6.66 -18.46
C VAL A 88 -13.34 -7.10 -19.84
N SER A 89 -13.69 -6.37 -20.91
CA SER A 89 -13.47 -6.83 -22.29
C SER A 89 -12.00 -6.83 -22.73
N THR A 90 -11.17 -5.96 -22.15
CA THR A 90 -9.70 -5.98 -22.34
C THR A 90 -9.02 -7.11 -21.57
N GLY A 91 -9.70 -7.71 -20.59
CA GLY A 91 -9.14 -8.74 -19.71
C GLY A 91 -8.39 -8.20 -18.49
N LEU A 92 -8.35 -6.88 -18.26
CA LEU A 92 -7.73 -6.29 -17.06
C LEU A 92 -8.42 -6.77 -15.76
N ALA A 93 -9.75 -6.89 -15.76
CA ALA A 93 -10.50 -7.51 -14.66
C ALA A 93 -10.00 -8.93 -14.33
N ALA A 94 -9.65 -9.70 -15.36
CA ALA A 94 -9.18 -11.08 -15.21
C ALA A 94 -7.72 -11.20 -14.69
N VAL A 95 -6.99 -10.07 -14.58
CA VAL A 95 -5.67 -10.01 -13.92
C VAL A 95 -5.70 -9.30 -12.57
N GLY A 96 -6.88 -8.86 -12.10
CA GLY A 96 -7.11 -8.38 -10.73
C GLY A 96 -7.62 -6.94 -10.60
N TYR A 97 -7.70 -6.17 -11.69
CA TYR A 97 -8.21 -4.79 -11.64
C TYR A 97 -9.74 -4.79 -11.43
N GLU A 98 -10.17 -4.62 -10.17
CA GLU A 98 -11.57 -4.76 -9.77
C GLU A 98 -12.27 -3.44 -9.41
N TYR A 99 -11.53 -2.41 -8.97
CA TYR A 99 -12.10 -1.13 -8.55
C TYR A 99 -12.27 -0.16 -9.74
N ILE A 100 -13.46 0.41 -9.89
CA ILE A 100 -13.77 1.52 -10.81
C ILE A 100 -14.08 2.75 -9.93
N ASN A 101 -13.09 3.62 -9.73
CA ASN A 101 -13.18 4.74 -8.81
C ASN A 101 -13.54 6.03 -9.55
N LEU A 102 -14.66 6.65 -9.15
CA LEU A 102 -14.95 8.04 -9.48
C LEU A 102 -14.07 8.92 -8.57
N ASP A 103 -13.39 9.89 -9.17
CA ASP A 103 -12.74 10.98 -8.44
C ASP A 103 -13.69 12.19 -8.27
N ASP A 104 -13.17 13.39 -8.02
CA ASP A 104 -13.95 14.62 -7.82
C ASP A 104 -14.93 14.95 -8.98
N CYS A 105 -15.79 15.98 -8.80
CA CYS A 105 -16.73 16.50 -9.80
C CYS A 105 -17.94 15.60 -10.15
N TRP A 106 -18.19 14.51 -9.41
CA TRP A 106 -19.38 13.64 -9.60
C TRP A 106 -20.68 14.19 -9.00
N GLY A 107 -20.60 15.08 -8.01
CA GLY A 107 -21.74 15.59 -7.23
C GLY A 107 -22.30 16.93 -7.71
N GLU A 108 -23.51 17.25 -7.26
CA GLU A 108 -24.04 18.62 -7.33
C GLU A 108 -23.27 19.56 -6.40
N LEU A 109 -23.25 20.85 -6.74
CA LEU A 109 -22.57 21.90 -5.96
C LEU A 109 -23.13 22.06 -4.53
N ASN A 110 -24.38 21.66 -4.30
CA ASN A 110 -25.07 21.80 -3.02
C ASN A 110 -25.66 20.47 -2.58
N ARG A 111 -25.69 20.26 -1.26
CA ARG A 111 -26.47 19.19 -0.61
C ARG A 111 -27.97 19.42 -0.82
N ASP A 112 -28.77 18.36 -0.72
CA ASP A 112 -30.23 18.49 -0.70
C ASP A 112 -30.75 19.19 0.59
N SER A 113 -32.06 19.41 0.67
CA SER A 113 -32.69 20.02 1.85
C SER A 113 -32.61 19.20 3.14
N GLN A 114 -32.14 17.95 3.05
CA GLN A 114 -31.91 17.02 4.15
C GLN A 114 -30.42 16.90 4.50
N GLY A 115 -29.53 17.59 3.77
CA GLY A 115 -28.09 17.59 3.98
C GLY A 115 -27.34 16.46 3.27
N ASN A 116 -27.98 15.66 2.40
CA ASN A 116 -27.29 14.58 1.69
C ASN A 116 -26.54 15.12 0.46
N LEU A 117 -25.37 14.55 0.16
CA LEU A 117 -24.73 14.69 -1.15
C LEU A 117 -25.68 14.19 -2.25
N GLN A 118 -25.70 14.87 -3.39
CA GLN A 118 -26.50 14.50 -4.57
C GLN A 118 -25.58 14.18 -5.76
N PRO A 119 -25.83 13.11 -6.53
CA PRO A 119 -25.18 12.90 -7.82
C PRO A 119 -25.57 14.02 -8.79
N LYS A 120 -24.61 14.52 -9.58
CA LYS A 120 -24.85 15.61 -10.53
C LYS A 120 -25.82 15.17 -11.62
N ALA A 121 -27.03 15.70 -11.65
CA ALA A 121 -28.11 15.17 -12.49
C ALA A 121 -27.85 15.31 -14.00
N SER A 122 -26.96 16.22 -14.40
CA SER A 122 -26.57 16.43 -15.81
C SER A 122 -25.52 15.44 -16.33
N THR A 123 -24.72 14.82 -15.46
CA THR A 123 -23.68 13.85 -15.85
C THR A 123 -23.90 12.45 -15.26
N PHE A 124 -24.63 12.34 -14.14
CA PHE A 124 -25.02 11.09 -13.48
C PHE A 124 -26.55 10.98 -13.32
N PRO A 125 -27.33 11.03 -14.42
CA PRO A 125 -28.79 11.11 -14.39
C PRO A 125 -29.49 9.89 -13.74
N SER A 126 -28.88 8.71 -13.73
CA SER A 126 -29.44 7.53 -13.04
C SER A 126 -29.10 7.48 -11.55
N GLY A 127 -28.20 8.36 -11.08
CA GLY A 127 -27.65 8.36 -9.72
C GLY A 127 -26.62 7.27 -9.45
N ILE A 128 -25.81 7.46 -8.40
CA ILE A 128 -24.68 6.57 -8.08
C ILE A 128 -25.09 5.13 -7.78
N LYS A 129 -26.25 4.88 -7.14
CA LYS A 129 -26.71 3.52 -6.86
C LYS A 129 -26.89 2.69 -8.15
N ALA A 130 -27.54 3.26 -9.16
CA ALA A 130 -27.76 2.57 -10.45
C ALA A 130 -26.47 2.42 -11.29
N LEU A 131 -25.42 3.17 -10.95
CA LEU A 131 -24.07 2.98 -11.49
C LEU A 131 -23.34 1.85 -10.73
N ALA A 132 -23.44 1.81 -9.40
CA ALA A 132 -22.90 0.73 -8.57
C ALA A 132 -23.48 -0.63 -8.97
N ASP A 133 -24.81 -0.75 -9.04
CA ASP A 133 -25.52 -1.96 -9.48
C ASP A 133 -25.00 -2.48 -10.83
N TYR A 134 -24.68 -1.57 -11.76
CA TYR A 134 -24.14 -1.94 -13.06
C TYR A 134 -22.68 -2.39 -12.98
N VAL A 135 -21.82 -1.68 -12.24
CA VAL A 135 -20.41 -2.07 -12.03
C VAL A 135 -20.34 -3.43 -11.31
N HIS A 136 -21.19 -3.67 -10.31
CA HIS A 136 -21.34 -4.98 -9.66
C HIS A 136 -21.83 -6.06 -10.61
N SER A 137 -22.72 -5.74 -11.57
CA SER A 137 -23.18 -6.70 -12.59
C SER A 137 -22.05 -7.18 -13.51
N LYS A 138 -20.92 -6.46 -13.56
CA LYS A 138 -19.69 -6.82 -14.28
C LYS A 138 -18.69 -7.61 -13.42
N GLY A 139 -19.00 -7.84 -12.14
CA GLY A 139 -18.07 -8.44 -11.16
C GLY A 139 -16.99 -7.47 -10.66
N LEU A 140 -17.19 -6.17 -10.86
CA LEU A 140 -16.30 -5.10 -10.43
C LEU A 140 -16.85 -4.41 -9.16
N LYS A 141 -16.11 -3.44 -8.62
CA LYS A 141 -16.44 -2.66 -7.42
C LYS A 141 -16.48 -1.17 -7.75
N LEU A 142 -17.39 -0.41 -7.14
CA LEU A 142 -17.49 1.03 -7.36
C LEU A 142 -16.80 1.82 -6.24
N GLY A 143 -15.87 2.71 -6.60
CA GLY A 143 -15.33 3.71 -5.70
C GLY A 143 -15.91 5.09 -5.93
N ILE A 144 -15.94 5.88 -4.86
CA ILE A 144 -16.36 7.28 -4.87
C ILE A 144 -15.29 8.15 -4.19
N TYR A 145 -15.44 9.45 -4.36
CA TYR A 145 -14.57 10.48 -3.81
C TYR A 145 -15.35 11.44 -2.90
N SER A 146 -14.71 11.90 -1.83
CA SER A 146 -15.09 13.10 -1.09
C SER A 146 -13.86 13.70 -0.40
N ASP A 147 -14.07 14.71 0.43
CA ASP A 147 -13.00 15.49 1.08
C ASP A 147 -13.27 15.61 2.59
N ALA A 148 -12.23 15.50 3.40
CA ALA A 148 -12.19 15.88 4.82
C ALA A 148 -12.21 17.41 5.02
N GLY A 149 -13.04 18.11 4.26
CA GLY A 149 -13.16 19.56 4.18
C GLY A 149 -14.60 19.99 3.89
N VAL A 150 -14.83 21.30 3.79
CA VAL A 150 -16.18 21.85 3.52
C VAL A 150 -16.57 21.79 2.03
N GLN A 151 -15.57 21.74 1.15
CA GLN A 151 -15.69 21.56 -0.29
C GLN A 151 -14.58 20.61 -0.75
N THR A 152 -14.78 19.96 -1.89
CA THR A 152 -13.73 19.18 -2.54
C THR A 152 -12.66 20.08 -3.19
N CYS A 153 -11.52 19.50 -3.57
CA CYS A 153 -10.41 20.26 -4.16
C CYS A 153 -10.76 21.04 -5.44
N SER A 154 -11.68 20.55 -6.28
CA SER A 154 -12.19 21.29 -7.44
C SER A 154 -13.15 22.43 -7.08
N MET A 155 -13.62 22.48 -5.82
CA MET A 155 -14.70 23.33 -5.33
C MET A 155 -16.06 23.14 -6.04
N THR A 156 -16.23 22.10 -6.85
CA THR A 156 -17.45 21.87 -7.64
C THR A 156 -18.56 21.14 -6.88
N MET A 157 -18.23 20.49 -5.76
CA MET A 157 -19.16 19.77 -4.89
C MET A 157 -18.77 19.88 -3.40
N PRO A 158 -19.68 19.60 -2.45
CA PRO A 158 -19.39 19.63 -1.02
C PRO A 158 -18.44 18.51 -0.59
N GLY A 159 -17.55 18.82 0.36
CA GLY A 159 -16.85 17.81 1.15
C GLY A 159 -17.73 17.29 2.30
N SER A 160 -17.21 16.32 3.07
CA SER A 160 -17.95 15.62 4.13
C SER A 160 -17.62 16.08 5.55
N LEU A 161 -16.81 17.13 5.75
CA LEU A 161 -16.46 17.62 7.10
C LEU A 161 -17.72 18.03 7.89
N GLY A 162 -17.96 17.36 9.01
CA GLY A 162 -19.16 17.53 9.84
C GLY A 162 -20.43 16.79 9.34
N HIS A 163 -20.33 16.06 8.22
CA HIS A 163 -21.40 15.24 7.64
C HIS A 163 -21.02 13.75 7.54
N GLU A 164 -19.91 13.32 8.16
CA GLU A 164 -19.28 12.03 7.91
C GLU A 164 -20.23 10.83 8.16
N GLU A 165 -20.99 10.86 9.25
CA GLU A 165 -21.99 9.82 9.56
C GLU A 165 -23.19 9.78 8.60
N GLN A 166 -23.52 10.89 7.95
CA GLN A 166 -24.60 10.99 6.97
C GLN A 166 -24.12 10.52 5.59
N ASP A 167 -22.93 10.95 5.20
CA ASP A 167 -22.34 10.61 3.90
C ASP A 167 -21.89 9.15 3.86
N ALA A 168 -21.28 8.61 4.92
CA ALA A 168 -20.95 7.19 4.99
C ALA A 168 -22.19 6.28 4.86
N LYS A 169 -23.33 6.67 5.45
CA LYS A 169 -24.62 5.96 5.29
C LYS A 169 -25.17 6.13 3.87
N THR A 170 -25.01 7.31 3.27
CA THR A 170 -25.38 7.57 1.88
C THR A 170 -24.60 6.67 0.92
N PHE A 171 -23.25 6.63 1.03
CA PHE A 171 -22.37 5.77 0.24
C PHE A 171 -22.71 4.29 0.41
N ALA A 172 -22.95 3.82 1.65
CA ALA A 172 -23.37 2.45 1.90
C ALA A 172 -24.75 2.13 1.28
N SER A 173 -25.70 3.07 1.30
CA SER A 173 -27.03 2.91 0.67
C SER A 173 -26.96 2.88 -0.86
N TRP A 174 -25.97 3.55 -1.44
CA TRP A 174 -25.62 3.48 -2.87
C TRP A 174 -24.72 2.30 -3.22
N GLU A 175 -24.39 1.44 -2.25
CA GLU A 175 -23.56 0.25 -2.43
C GLU A 175 -22.13 0.53 -2.93
N VAL A 176 -21.57 1.69 -2.57
CA VAL A 176 -20.15 2.01 -2.78
C VAL A 176 -19.24 1.02 -2.04
N ASP A 177 -18.10 0.69 -2.62
CA ASP A 177 -17.11 -0.28 -2.10
C ASP A 177 -15.77 0.38 -1.69
N TYR A 178 -15.53 1.62 -2.10
CA TYR A 178 -14.28 2.34 -1.89
C TYR A 178 -14.55 3.85 -1.73
N LEU A 179 -13.84 4.50 -0.79
CA LEU A 179 -13.82 5.96 -0.65
C LEU A 179 -12.36 6.46 -0.72
N LYS A 180 -12.05 7.29 -1.73
CA LYS A 180 -10.93 8.24 -1.66
C LYS A 180 -11.42 9.44 -0.85
N TYR A 181 -10.64 9.85 0.15
CA TYR A 181 -11.00 10.93 1.06
C TYR A 181 -9.88 11.95 1.13
N ASP A 182 -10.15 13.12 0.58
CA ASP A 182 -9.16 14.19 0.34
C ASP A 182 -8.99 15.14 1.52
N ASN A 183 -8.19 16.19 1.37
CA ASN A 183 -7.76 17.07 2.46
C ASN A 183 -7.83 18.58 2.15
N CYS A 184 -8.50 19.00 1.06
CA CYS A 184 -8.68 20.41 0.75
C CYS A 184 -9.68 21.09 1.70
N HIS A 185 -9.73 22.42 1.71
CA HIS A 185 -10.74 23.22 2.43
C HIS A 185 -11.03 22.80 3.91
N ASN A 186 -10.03 22.27 4.59
CA ASN A 186 -10.11 21.53 5.86
C ASN A 186 -10.25 22.39 7.13
N THR A 187 -10.60 23.67 6.96
CA THR A 187 -10.71 24.71 8.00
C THR A 187 -9.47 24.92 8.90
N GLY A 188 -8.32 24.35 8.53
CA GLY A 188 -7.07 24.43 9.30
C GLY A 188 -6.98 23.41 10.44
N SER A 189 -7.81 22.36 10.43
CA SER A 189 -7.80 21.28 11.43
C SER A 189 -6.94 20.10 10.99
N SER A 190 -6.35 19.35 11.93
CA SER A 190 -5.37 18.30 11.61
C SER A 190 -6.02 17.10 10.89
N PRO A 191 -5.34 16.46 9.91
CA PRO A 191 -5.83 15.21 9.33
C PRO A 191 -5.97 14.11 10.39
N LYS A 192 -5.13 14.11 11.44
CA LYS A 192 -5.23 13.17 12.57
C LYS A 192 -6.49 13.33 13.41
N GLU A 193 -7.20 14.44 13.29
CA GLU A 193 -8.48 14.68 13.96
C GLU A 193 -9.66 14.29 13.06
N ARG A 194 -9.62 14.67 11.77
CA ARG A 194 -10.73 14.49 10.82
C ARG A 194 -10.85 13.09 10.24
N PHE A 195 -9.75 12.50 9.77
CA PHE A 195 -9.78 11.20 9.12
C PHE A 195 -10.31 10.06 10.00
N PRO A 196 -10.02 10.00 11.32
CA PRO A 196 -10.66 9.02 12.21
C PRO A 196 -12.19 9.13 12.30
N VAL A 197 -12.76 10.33 12.10
CA VAL A 197 -14.23 10.53 12.14
C VAL A 197 -14.87 9.81 10.96
N MET A 198 -14.37 10.03 9.74
CA MET A 198 -14.85 9.32 8.55
C MET A 198 -14.55 7.82 8.61
N GLY A 199 -13.35 7.40 9.03
CA GLY A 199 -13.03 5.98 9.19
C GLY A 199 -13.99 5.25 10.14
N LYS A 200 -14.35 5.90 11.27
CA LYS A 200 -15.39 5.40 12.19
C LYS A 200 -16.79 5.42 11.58
N ALA A 201 -17.13 6.45 10.79
CA ALA A 201 -18.43 6.53 10.12
C ALA A 201 -18.61 5.40 9.09
N LEU A 202 -17.57 5.09 8.30
CA LEU A 202 -17.56 3.98 7.35
C LEU A 202 -17.74 2.62 8.05
N LEU A 203 -16.99 2.36 9.14
CA LEU A 203 -17.16 1.15 9.95
C LEU A 203 -18.59 0.97 10.50
N ASN A 204 -19.27 2.08 10.80
CA ASN A 204 -20.64 2.08 11.33
C ASN A 204 -21.73 2.19 10.23
N SER A 205 -21.35 2.26 8.95
CA SER A 205 -22.28 2.47 7.83
C SER A 205 -23.15 1.24 7.52
N GLY A 206 -22.71 0.05 7.92
CA GLY A 206 -23.33 -1.23 7.58
C GLY A 206 -22.79 -1.90 6.32
N ARG A 207 -21.86 -1.26 5.57
CA ARG A 207 -21.16 -1.85 4.42
C ARG A 207 -19.65 -1.76 4.63
N SER A 208 -18.91 -2.80 4.23
CA SER A 208 -17.44 -2.76 4.19
C SER A 208 -16.98 -1.90 3.03
N ILE A 209 -16.52 -0.69 3.33
CA ILE A 209 -15.98 0.28 2.36
C ILE A 209 -14.46 0.37 2.56
N TYR A 210 -13.70 0.24 1.49
CA TYR A 210 -12.25 0.45 1.49
C TYR A 210 -11.96 1.93 1.71
N PHE A 211 -11.12 2.29 2.69
CA PHE A 211 -10.84 3.68 3.02
C PHE A 211 -9.44 4.09 2.61
N SER A 212 -9.34 4.98 1.62
CA SER A 212 -8.09 5.52 1.07
C SER A 212 -7.94 6.98 1.45
N LEU A 213 -6.94 7.28 2.27
CA LEU A 213 -6.66 8.62 2.76
C LEU A 213 -5.82 9.38 1.73
N CYS A 214 -6.18 10.64 1.47
CA CYS A 214 -5.49 11.54 0.57
C CYS A 214 -5.26 12.87 1.29
N GLU A 215 -4.18 12.95 2.06
CA GLU A 215 -3.71 14.19 2.71
C GLU A 215 -2.29 14.57 2.27
N TRP A 216 -1.83 13.97 1.17
CA TRP A 216 -0.55 14.23 0.51
C TRP A 216 0.70 13.98 1.35
N GLY A 217 0.61 13.15 2.40
CA GLY A 217 1.69 12.93 3.36
C GLY A 217 1.70 13.89 4.55
N ASP A 218 0.68 14.73 4.72
CA ASP A 218 0.58 15.74 5.78
C ASP A 218 0.57 15.15 7.19
N GLU A 219 1.53 15.58 8.00
CA GLU A 219 1.86 15.03 9.30
C GLU A 219 2.16 13.50 9.36
N ASP A 220 2.80 12.95 8.32
CA ASP A 220 3.39 11.60 8.25
C ASP A 220 2.36 10.44 8.44
N PRO A 221 1.44 10.22 7.48
CA PRO A 221 0.29 9.30 7.59
C PRO A 221 0.68 7.85 7.88
N ALA A 222 1.81 7.38 7.36
CA ALA A 222 2.37 6.06 7.64
C ALA A 222 2.47 5.76 9.15
N THR A 223 2.59 6.79 9.99
CA THR A 223 2.71 6.65 11.46
C THR A 223 1.38 6.50 12.21
N TRP A 224 0.24 6.85 11.59
CA TRP A 224 -1.08 6.90 12.26
C TRP A 224 -2.23 6.28 11.45
N ALA A 225 -2.27 6.48 10.14
CA ALA A 225 -3.29 5.98 9.22
C ALA A 225 -3.51 4.45 9.20
N PRO A 226 -2.52 3.56 9.48
CA PRO A 226 -2.75 2.11 9.53
C PRO A 226 -3.88 1.66 10.47
N SER A 227 -4.21 2.48 11.48
CA SER A 227 -5.26 2.20 12.46
C SER A 227 -6.66 2.65 12.04
N ILE A 228 -6.77 3.38 10.92
CA ILE A 228 -7.94 4.16 10.51
C ILE A 228 -8.40 3.79 9.10
N GLY A 229 -7.47 3.57 8.16
CA GLY A 229 -7.76 3.27 6.75
C GLY A 229 -6.93 2.10 6.20
N ASN A 230 -7.16 1.80 4.92
CA ASN A 230 -6.52 0.70 4.20
C ASN A 230 -5.34 1.15 3.32
N SER A 231 -5.34 2.40 2.85
CA SER A 231 -4.16 3.04 2.26
C SER A 231 -4.14 4.54 2.56
N TRP A 232 -2.98 5.16 2.41
CA TRP A 232 -2.79 6.61 2.59
C TRP A 232 -1.76 7.15 1.61
N ARG A 233 -2.07 8.27 0.95
CA ARG A 233 -1.12 9.01 0.11
C ARG A 233 0.10 9.40 0.93
N THR A 234 1.30 9.22 0.38
CA THR A 234 2.56 9.55 1.08
C THR A 234 3.22 10.83 0.58
N THR A 235 2.62 11.49 -0.40
CA THR A 235 3.24 12.47 -1.31
C THR A 235 2.19 13.41 -1.91
N GLY A 236 2.63 14.57 -2.42
CA GLY A 236 1.85 15.38 -3.37
C GLY A 236 1.49 14.60 -4.64
N ASP A 237 0.64 15.16 -5.49
CA ASP A 237 0.13 14.44 -6.67
C ASP A 237 1.25 14.04 -7.65
N ILE A 238 1.03 12.92 -8.34
CA ILE A 238 1.84 12.55 -9.50
C ILE A 238 1.44 13.41 -10.71
N GLU A 239 2.36 13.50 -11.66
CA GLU A 239 2.12 14.04 -13.00
C GLU A 239 2.73 13.06 -14.00
N ASP A 240 2.20 13.02 -15.22
CA ASP A 240 2.71 12.18 -16.31
C ASP A 240 4.05 12.70 -16.89
N ASN A 241 5.08 12.71 -16.07
CA ASN A 241 6.46 12.95 -16.44
C ASN A 241 7.42 12.20 -15.51
N TRP A 242 8.61 11.86 -16.04
CA TRP A 242 9.62 11.08 -15.32
C TRP A 242 10.07 11.71 -14.00
N GLY A 243 10.19 13.04 -13.96
CA GLY A 243 10.64 13.78 -12.78
C GLY A 243 9.66 13.63 -11.61
N SER A 244 8.37 13.81 -11.89
CA SER A 244 7.31 13.58 -10.91
C SER A 244 7.30 12.12 -10.44
N MET A 245 7.19 11.16 -11.37
CA MET A 245 7.13 9.72 -11.06
C MET A 245 8.29 9.24 -10.17
N ILE A 246 9.55 9.59 -10.48
CA ILE A 246 10.70 9.23 -9.64
C ILE A 246 10.67 9.95 -8.29
N SER A 247 10.26 11.23 -8.23
CA SER A 247 10.15 11.94 -6.94
C SER A 247 9.12 11.31 -6.00
N ARG A 248 7.97 10.84 -6.52
CA ARG A 248 6.96 10.11 -5.75
C ARG A 248 7.50 8.79 -5.21
N ALA A 249 8.26 8.05 -6.02
CA ALA A 249 8.92 6.81 -5.58
C ALA A 249 9.96 7.06 -4.46
N ASP A 250 10.79 8.09 -4.60
CA ASP A 250 11.84 8.45 -3.62
C ASP A 250 11.25 8.95 -2.30
N GLU A 251 10.17 9.74 -2.34
CA GLU A 251 9.47 10.22 -1.15
C GLU A 251 8.73 9.10 -0.38
N ASN A 252 8.25 8.08 -1.09
CA ASN A 252 7.58 6.91 -0.52
C ASN A 252 8.56 5.90 0.13
N ASP A 253 9.78 5.72 -0.40
CA ASP A 253 10.72 4.67 0.04
C ASP A 253 10.99 4.67 1.56
N LYS A 254 11.11 5.85 2.18
CA LYS A 254 11.30 6.01 3.64
C LYS A 254 10.18 5.35 4.47
N TRP A 255 8.98 5.19 3.92
CA TRP A 255 7.82 4.62 4.58
C TRP A 255 7.69 3.10 4.46
N ALA A 256 8.59 2.42 3.74
CA ALA A 256 8.51 0.99 3.45
C ALA A 256 8.29 0.08 4.68
N SER A 257 8.77 0.48 5.86
CA SER A 257 8.59 -0.29 7.09
C SER A 257 7.16 -0.22 7.68
N TYR A 258 6.28 0.65 7.18
CA TYR A 258 4.92 0.86 7.68
C TYR A 258 3.85 0.07 6.93
N ALA A 259 4.04 -0.13 5.61
CA ALA A 259 3.12 -0.91 4.79
C ALA A 259 3.07 -2.39 5.18
N GLY A 260 1.91 -3.01 4.95
CA GLY A 260 1.65 -4.43 5.16
C GLY A 260 0.19 -4.81 4.85
N PRO A 261 -0.17 -6.10 4.95
CA PRO A 261 -1.53 -6.56 4.72
C PRO A 261 -2.58 -5.77 5.54
N GLY A 262 -3.49 -5.13 4.82
CA GLY A 262 -4.55 -4.27 5.35
C GLY A 262 -4.23 -2.77 5.38
N ALA A 263 -2.99 -2.35 5.08
CA ALA A 263 -2.48 -1.00 5.34
C ALA A 263 -1.30 -0.63 4.40
N TRP A 264 -1.55 0.13 3.33
CA TRP A 264 -0.57 0.41 2.26
C TRP A 264 -0.17 1.88 2.13
N ASN A 265 1.11 2.13 1.86
CA ASN A 265 1.57 3.44 1.40
C ASN A 265 1.15 3.65 -0.07
N ASP A 266 0.62 4.83 -0.38
CA ASP A 266 0.13 5.19 -1.71
C ASP A 266 1.01 6.31 -2.33
N PRO A 267 1.93 5.98 -3.25
CA PRO A 267 2.69 6.96 -4.03
C PRO A 267 1.91 7.57 -5.20
N ASP A 268 0.57 7.48 -5.18
CA ASP A 268 -0.39 7.98 -6.17
C ASP A 268 -0.59 7.08 -7.40
N MET A 269 -1.53 7.47 -8.27
CA MET A 269 -2.05 6.70 -9.40
C MET A 269 -1.03 6.40 -10.51
N LEU A 270 -1.34 5.41 -11.36
CA LEU A 270 -0.51 5.00 -12.49
C LEU A 270 -0.79 5.86 -13.74
N GLU A 271 0.23 6.58 -14.22
CA GLU A 271 0.18 7.40 -15.43
C GLU A 271 0.34 6.63 -16.76
N ILE A 272 0.42 5.30 -16.68
CA ILE A 272 0.76 4.43 -17.82
C ILE A 272 -0.26 4.59 -18.95
N GLY A 273 0.18 5.20 -20.06
CA GLY A 273 -0.63 5.41 -21.26
C GLY A 273 -1.21 6.82 -21.43
N ASN A 274 -0.90 7.78 -20.55
CA ASN A 274 -1.36 9.17 -20.70
C ASN A 274 -0.53 10.01 -21.71
N GLY A 275 0.67 9.55 -22.08
CA GLY A 275 1.46 10.01 -23.24
C GLY A 275 2.63 10.95 -22.95
N GLY A 276 2.83 11.36 -21.69
CA GLY A 276 3.92 12.24 -21.24
C GLY A 276 5.24 11.54 -20.90
N MET A 277 5.24 10.21 -20.78
CA MET A 277 6.44 9.38 -20.62
C MET A 277 6.62 8.37 -21.76
N THR A 278 7.85 7.90 -21.95
CA THR A 278 8.18 6.82 -22.90
C THR A 278 7.79 5.44 -22.36
N THR A 279 7.70 4.44 -23.24
CA THR A 279 7.36 3.05 -22.87
C THR A 279 8.29 2.46 -21.80
N GLU A 280 9.58 2.80 -21.80
CA GLU A 280 10.55 2.28 -20.82
C GLU A 280 10.48 3.02 -19.47
N GLU A 281 10.09 4.29 -19.49
CA GLU A 281 9.77 5.05 -18.28
C GLU A 281 8.48 4.51 -17.63
N TYR A 282 7.43 4.22 -18.42
CA TYR A 282 6.23 3.53 -17.95
C TYR A 282 6.50 2.09 -17.48
N ARG A 283 7.40 1.34 -18.14
CA ARG A 283 7.83 0.02 -17.67
C ARG A 283 8.48 0.10 -16.29
N SER A 284 9.29 1.14 -16.08
CA SER A 284 9.94 1.42 -14.79
C SER A 284 8.91 1.81 -13.73
N HIS A 285 7.97 2.71 -14.05
CA HIS A 285 6.83 3.12 -13.22
C HIS A 285 6.05 1.90 -12.70
N MET A 286 5.52 1.07 -13.61
CA MET A 286 4.78 -0.14 -13.28
C MET A 286 5.59 -1.10 -12.38
N SER A 287 6.87 -1.30 -12.70
CA SER A 287 7.75 -2.20 -11.95
C SER A 287 8.04 -1.68 -10.54
N ILE A 288 8.24 -0.38 -10.38
CA ILE A 288 8.48 0.26 -9.08
C ILE A 288 7.22 0.21 -8.22
N TRP A 289 6.05 0.60 -8.74
CA TRP A 289 4.78 0.56 -8.01
C TRP A 289 4.45 -0.86 -7.54
N ALA A 290 4.65 -1.85 -8.41
CA ALA A 290 4.48 -3.24 -8.06
C ALA A 290 5.43 -3.70 -6.94
N LEU A 291 6.71 -3.35 -7.05
CA LEU A 291 7.74 -3.70 -6.06
C LEU A 291 7.45 -3.10 -4.69
N VAL A 292 7.10 -1.81 -4.65
CA VAL A 292 6.84 -1.06 -3.41
C VAL A 292 5.45 -1.30 -2.80
N LYS A 293 4.66 -2.24 -3.32
CA LYS A 293 3.29 -2.54 -2.85
C LYS A 293 2.36 -1.32 -2.89
N ALA A 294 2.57 -0.46 -3.87
CA ALA A 294 1.65 0.64 -4.15
C ALA A 294 0.28 0.10 -4.61
N PRO A 295 -0.80 0.87 -4.41
CA PRO A 295 -2.02 0.72 -5.20
C PRO A 295 -1.71 0.69 -6.70
N LEU A 296 -2.34 -0.22 -7.44
CA LEU A 296 -2.28 -0.24 -8.91
C LEU A 296 -3.59 0.32 -9.46
N LEU A 297 -3.75 1.64 -9.35
CA LEU A 297 -4.90 2.37 -9.89
C LEU A 297 -4.52 2.97 -11.25
N ILE A 298 -5.05 2.43 -12.34
CA ILE A 298 -4.84 2.91 -13.70
C ILE A 298 -5.45 4.31 -13.85
N GLY A 299 -4.67 5.27 -14.34
CA GLY A 299 -5.10 6.66 -14.56
C GLY A 299 -5.38 7.05 -16.02
N CYS A 300 -5.28 6.14 -16.99
CA CYS A 300 -5.49 6.41 -18.42
C CYS A 300 -6.87 5.97 -18.94
N ASP A 301 -7.22 6.35 -20.18
CA ASP A 301 -8.42 5.85 -20.85
C ASP A 301 -8.25 4.40 -21.36
N ILE A 302 -8.61 3.44 -20.51
CA ILE A 302 -8.58 2.01 -20.85
C ILE A 302 -9.55 1.60 -21.98
N ARG A 303 -10.45 2.47 -22.43
CA ARG A 303 -11.31 2.22 -23.61
C ARG A 303 -10.53 2.40 -24.93
N SER A 304 -9.40 3.10 -24.90
CA SER A 304 -8.62 3.50 -26.09
C SER A 304 -7.10 3.30 -25.94
N MET A 305 -6.64 2.61 -24.88
CA MET A 305 -5.21 2.38 -24.61
C MET A 305 -4.46 1.63 -25.73
N SER A 306 -3.16 1.90 -25.86
CA SER A 306 -2.28 1.21 -26.80
C SER A 306 -1.95 -0.22 -26.36
N ASN A 307 -1.51 -1.06 -27.30
CA ASN A 307 -1.05 -2.43 -26.97
C ASN A 307 0.13 -2.43 -26.00
N GLU A 308 1.06 -1.47 -26.14
CA GLU A 308 2.22 -1.33 -25.25
C GLU A 308 1.78 -0.98 -23.82
N SER A 309 0.79 -0.10 -23.69
CA SER A 309 0.20 0.26 -22.39
C SER A 309 -0.51 -0.94 -21.76
N TYR A 310 -1.29 -1.68 -22.56
CA TYR A 310 -1.94 -2.91 -22.15
C TYR A 310 -0.94 -4.00 -21.73
N GLU A 311 0.17 -4.19 -22.45
CA GLU A 311 1.21 -5.18 -22.11
C GLU A 311 1.89 -4.88 -20.76
N LEU A 312 2.09 -3.60 -20.43
CA LEU A 312 2.61 -3.19 -19.12
C LEU A 312 1.59 -3.43 -18.01
N LEU A 313 0.35 -2.98 -18.21
CA LEU A 313 -0.72 -3.08 -17.22
C LEU A 313 -1.19 -4.53 -17.00
N SER A 314 -1.20 -5.38 -18.03
CA SER A 314 -1.65 -6.78 -17.93
C SER A 314 -0.57 -7.77 -17.52
N ASN A 315 0.65 -7.30 -17.19
CA ASN A 315 1.78 -8.16 -16.85
C ASN A 315 1.57 -8.92 -15.52
N LYS A 316 1.10 -10.18 -15.63
CA LYS A 316 0.78 -11.06 -14.51
C LYS A 316 1.95 -11.33 -13.57
N GLU A 317 3.19 -11.32 -14.03
CA GLU A 317 4.36 -11.55 -13.17
C GLU A 317 4.66 -10.34 -12.30
N VAL A 318 4.58 -9.13 -12.88
CA VAL A 318 4.72 -7.86 -12.15
C VAL A 318 3.55 -7.66 -11.18
N ILE A 319 2.31 -7.97 -11.60
CA ILE A 319 1.14 -7.99 -10.71
C ILE A 319 1.33 -9.00 -9.56
N ALA A 320 1.82 -10.21 -9.83
CA ALA A 320 2.05 -11.21 -8.78
C ALA A 320 3.11 -10.75 -7.75
N VAL A 321 4.09 -9.92 -8.16
CA VAL A 321 5.01 -9.24 -7.24
C VAL A 321 4.27 -8.23 -6.36
N ASN A 322 3.37 -7.43 -6.90
CA ASN A 322 2.54 -6.49 -6.12
C ASN A 322 1.60 -7.22 -5.14
N GLN A 323 0.95 -8.29 -5.61
CA GLN A 323 -0.06 -9.04 -4.88
C GLN A 323 0.53 -10.17 -3.99
N ASP A 324 1.85 -10.18 -3.77
CA ASP A 324 2.51 -11.18 -2.93
C ASP A 324 1.99 -11.18 -1.48
N ARG A 325 1.65 -12.38 -0.98
CA ARG A 325 1.00 -12.57 0.32
C ARG A 325 1.84 -12.21 1.54
N LEU A 326 3.15 -12.03 1.41
CA LEU A 326 3.96 -11.50 2.51
C LEU A 326 3.63 -10.02 2.76
N GLY A 327 3.20 -9.30 1.72
CA GLY A 327 2.79 -7.90 1.81
C GLY A 327 3.88 -6.93 2.24
N VAL A 328 5.16 -7.32 2.13
CA VAL A 328 6.28 -6.42 2.46
C VAL A 328 6.50 -5.46 1.31
N GLN A 329 6.55 -4.16 1.59
CA GLN A 329 6.98 -3.15 0.62
C GLN A 329 8.47 -3.34 0.29
N GLY A 330 8.77 -3.42 -1.01
CA GLY A 330 10.15 -3.36 -1.50
C GLY A 330 10.75 -1.97 -1.27
N LYS A 331 12.07 -1.90 -1.17
CA LYS A 331 12.79 -0.66 -0.85
C LYS A 331 14.11 -0.53 -1.61
N LYS A 332 14.60 0.70 -1.71
CA LYS A 332 15.93 1.02 -2.23
C LYS A 332 17.01 0.46 -1.32
N VAL A 333 18.01 -0.21 -1.89
CA VAL A 333 19.16 -0.79 -1.16
C VAL A 333 20.52 -0.35 -1.69
N LYS A 334 20.59 0.18 -2.92
CA LYS A 334 21.78 0.85 -3.46
C LYS A 334 21.35 1.96 -4.42
N LYS A 335 22.07 3.09 -4.39
CA LYS A 335 22.07 4.14 -5.42
C LYS A 335 23.51 4.44 -5.80
N ASP A 336 23.79 4.55 -7.10
CA ASP A 336 25.13 4.75 -7.67
C ASP A 336 25.00 5.69 -8.89
N GLY A 337 25.02 6.99 -8.62
CA GLY A 337 24.51 7.99 -9.57
C GLY A 337 23.02 7.78 -9.84
N ASP A 338 22.67 7.66 -11.13
CA ASP A 338 21.30 7.42 -11.61
C ASP A 338 20.92 5.92 -11.61
N LEU A 339 21.85 5.02 -11.26
CA LEU A 339 21.58 3.58 -11.18
C LEU A 339 21.11 3.19 -9.78
N GLU A 340 19.96 2.52 -9.70
CA GLU A 340 19.35 2.10 -8.45
C GLU A 340 19.11 0.59 -8.38
N VAL A 341 19.32 0.02 -7.20
CA VAL A 341 18.98 -1.36 -6.89
C VAL A 341 17.93 -1.36 -5.79
N ASN A 342 16.77 -1.93 -6.10
CA ASN A 342 15.67 -2.10 -5.17
C ASN A 342 15.55 -3.58 -4.77
N TYR A 343 15.14 -3.86 -3.53
CA TYR A 343 15.03 -5.20 -2.96
C TYR A 343 13.66 -5.43 -2.37
N LEU A 344 13.12 -6.63 -2.59
CA LEU A 344 11.87 -7.11 -2.02
C LEU A 344 12.05 -8.54 -1.51
N HIS A 345 11.36 -8.87 -0.41
CA HIS A 345 11.19 -10.23 0.07
C HIS A 345 9.83 -10.76 -0.38
N LEU A 346 9.78 -11.97 -0.95
CA LEU A 346 8.57 -12.59 -1.50
C LEU A 346 8.20 -13.85 -0.71
N TYR A 347 6.90 -14.20 -0.69
CA TYR A 347 6.43 -15.44 -0.09
C TYR A 347 6.62 -16.64 -1.04
N ILE A 348 7.69 -17.42 -0.83
CA ILE A 348 7.90 -18.68 -1.56
C ILE A 348 7.30 -19.84 -0.75
N SER A 349 6.13 -20.35 -1.18
CA SER A 349 5.57 -21.59 -0.63
C SER A 349 6.24 -22.81 -1.28
N ILE A 350 7.02 -23.56 -0.50
CA ILE A 350 7.70 -24.79 -0.96
C ILE A 350 6.70 -25.90 -1.38
N THR A 351 5.42 -25.74 -1.05
CA THR A 351 4.34 -26.69 -1.35
C THR A 351 3.99 -26.86 -2.84
N ALA A 352 4.57 -26.06 -3.74
CA ALA A 352 4.33 -26.13 -5.19
C ALA A 352 5.16 -27.20 -5.93
N LEU A 353 5.95 -28.02 -5.22
CA LEU A 353 6.69 -29.16 -5.76
C LEU A 353 6.01 -30.50 -5.40
N LYS A 354 4.82 -30.74 -5.94
CA LYS A 354 4.16 -32.06 -6.02
C LYS A 354 3.27 -32.17 -7.25
#